data_AF-A0A6B3IPL0-F1
#
_entry.id   AF-A0A6B3IPL0-F1
#
_cell.length_a   1.000
_cell.length_b   1.000
_cell.length_c   1.000
_cell.angle_alpha   90.00
_cell.angle_beta   90.00
_cell.angle_gamma   90.00
#
_symmetry.space_group_name_H-M   'P 1'
#
loop_
_entity.id
_entity.type
_entity.pdbx_description
1 polymer ?
#
loop_
_entity_poly.entity_id
_entity_poly.type
_entity_poly.pdbx_seq_one_letter_code
_entity_poly.pdbx_strand_id
1 'polypeptide(L)'
;MRKIITPPLNDENLSRINSNFEELFKSVDNTVGAIAGRIWDEIVTENTINLETPVDTTAELTNKDKKNTIRYVKSEQKLYVYNGTKWIPFEEANYDPYQQFKKELDVAVDQYKTDLTSQLNLSKQELNDLNTSIKTSLNTINTNAINTVTQLKNDVSNLKVTFESDYTTKDKAFNDNYTSKLASFDANYTTKLNTFNSNSTTKITDFNNNYTAKLNAFNTNYDSKVTTLNTTIANATKTVTDIKTSVESIRNDVVNKKINGIVEILEGDNYYITKYENGLAELNFTYAYTATNTKSTSNFYYYDIDGIQLPAGISFTKVFSTSVSVLGNGYLTGGTSKDAVGTNMNVRVWSYRDVSGTSWTIQISVLGKYK
;
A
#
# COMPACT_ATOMS: atom_id res chain seq x y z
N MET A 1 -162.44 59.76 18.87
CA MET A 1 -162.52 61.18 18.51
C MET A 1 -161.54 61.93 19.41
N ARG A 2 -160.57 62.65 18.84
CA ARG A 2 -159.51 63.31 19.62
C ARG A 2 -160.11 64.31 20.63
N LYS A 3 -159.84 64.08 21.91
CA LYS A 3 -160.23 64.94 23.04
C LYS A 3 -159.35 66.19 23.06
N ILE A 4 -159.94 67.37 23.29
CA ILE A 4 -159.19 68.64 23.34
C ILE A 4 -158.39 68.71 24.65
N ILE A 5 -157.12 69.12 24.53
CA ILE A 5 -156.19 69.29 25.66
C ILE A 5 -155.92 70.79 25.82
N THR A 6 -156.24 71.34 26.99
CA THR A 6 -155.96 72.75 27.33
C THR A 6 -155.04 72.85 28.55
N PRO A 7 -154.20 73.90 28.68
CA PRO A 7 -153.45 74.14 29.91
C PRO A 7 -154.36 74.59 31.08
N PRO A 8 -153.95 74.38 32.35
CA PRO A 8 -152.78 73.61 32.78
C PRO A 8 -153.01 72.10 32.65
N LEU A 9 -151.92 71.33 32.62
CA LEU A 9 -151.91 69.86 32.55
C LEU A 9 -152.38 69.24 33.87
N ASN A 10 -153.67 69.34 34.15
CA ASN A 10 -154.31 68.63 35.25
C ASN A 10 -154.58 67.16 34.86
N ASP A 11 -154.92 66.33 35.85
CA ASP A 11 -155.11 64.89 35.68
C ASP A 11 -156.14 64.55 34.60
N GLU A 12 -157.18 65.37 34.45
CA GLU A 12 -158.19 65.18 33.42
C GLU A 12 -157.60 65.43 32.02
N ASN A 13 -156.81 66.48 31.85
CA ASN A 13 -156.12 66.77 30.59
C ASN A 13 -155.02 65.74 30.28
N LEU A 14 -154.33 65.20 31.28
CA LEU A 14 -153.37 64.09 31.13
C LEU A 14 -154.08 62.77 30.74
N SER A 15 -155.23 62.47 31.31
CA SER A 15 -156.03 61.30 30.93
C SER A 15 -156.57 61.43 29.50
N ARG A 16 -156.97 62.66 29.09
CA ARG A 16 -157.35 62.96 27.70
C ARG A 16 -156.16 62.80 26.74
N ILE A 17 -154.96 63.22 27.14
CA ILE A 17 -153.71 62.97 26.40
C ILE A 17 -153.50 61.47 26.20
N ASN A 18 -153.52 60.67 27.27
CA ASN A 18 -153.31 59.23 27.18
C ASN A 18 -154.37 58.54 26.31
N SER A 19 -155.64 58.91 26.47
CA SER A 19 -156.74 58.38 25.65
C SER A 19 -156.57 58.72 24.17
N ASN A 20 -156.09 59.93 23.84
CA ASN A 20 -155.77 60.32 22.47
C ASN A 20 -154.57 59.55 21.90
N PHE A 21 -153.53 59.31 22.71
CA PHE A 21 -152.37 58.51 22.31
C PHE A 21 -152.77 57.05 22.07
N GLU A 22 -153.58 56.46 22.95
CA GLU A 22 -154.02 55.08 22.79
C GLU A 22 -154.91 54.89 21.55
N GLU A 23 -155.79 55.88 21.26
CA GLU A 23 -156.55 55.91 20.00
C GLU A 23 -155.63 56.05 18.78
N LEU A 24 -154.60 56.91 18.86
CA LEU A 24 -153.61 57.08 17.80
C LEU A 24 -152.81 55.79 17.56
N PHE A 25 -152.32 55.14 18.61
CA PHE A 25 -151.54 53.90 18.48
C PHE A 25 -152.38 52.76 17.92
N LYS A 26 -153.64 52.58 18.37
CA LYS A 26 -154.55 51.58 17.76
C LYS A 26 -154.84 51.88 16.29
N SER A 27 -155.02 53.16 15.93
CA SER A 27 -155.23 53.56 14.54
C SER A 27 -154.00 53.27 13.67
N VAL A 28 -152.79 53.56 14.19
CA VAL A 28 -151.53 53.27 13.51
C VAL A 28 -151.33 51.76 13.36
N ASP A 29 -151.55 50.97 14.40
CA ASP A 29 -151.35 49.52 14.37
C ASP A 29 -152.31 48.83 13.39
N ASN A 30 -153.59 49.21 13.41
CA ASN A 30 -154.56 48.74 12.42
C ASN A 30 -154.20 49.14 10.99
N THR A 31 -153.68 50.36 10.80
CA THR A 31 -153.24 50.85 9.48
C THR A 31 -152.00 50.10 8.99
N VAL A 32 -151.03 49.83 9.87
CA VAL A 32 -149.83 49.05 9.55
C VAL A 32 -150.19 47.61 9.21
N GLY A 33 -151.09 46.98 9.98
CA GLY A 33 -151.60 45.64 9.67
C GLY A 33 -152.31 45.58 8.32
N ALA A 34 -153.15 46.58 8.00
CA ALA A 34 -153.82 46.66 6.70
C ALA A 34 -152.85 46.91 5.53
N ILE A 35 -151.83 47.75 5.72
CA ILE A 35 -150.79 48.02 4.71
C ILE A 35 -149.93 46.77 4.49
N ALA A 36 -149.48 46.12 5.56
CA ALA A 36 -148.67 44.91 5.48
C ALA A 36 -149.44 43.77 4.79
N GLY A 37 -150.73 43.60 5.11
CA GLY A 37 -151.60 42.64 4.41
C GLY A 37 -151.71 42.94 2.92
N ARG A 38 -151.95 44.21 2.54
CA ARG A 38 -152.03 44.60 1.12
C ARG A 38 -150.72 44.42 0.37
N ILE A 39 -149.59 44.78 0.99
CA ILE A 39 -148.26 44.57 0.40
C ILE A 39 -147.99 43.07 0.23
N TRP A 40 -148.33 42.25 1.21
CA TRP A 40 -148.20 40.81 1.10
C TRP A 40 -149.05 40.25 -0.03
N ASP A 41 -150.32 40.63 -0.12
CA ASP A 41 -151.22 40.20 -1.18
C ASP A 41 -150.73 40.66 -2.56
N GLU A 42 -150.18 41.88 -2.68
CA GLU A 42 -149.54 42.37 -3.90
C GLU A 42 -148.27 41.59 -4.24
N ILE A 43 -147.41 41.29 -3.27
CA ILE A 43 -146.20 40.46 -3.48
C ILE A 43 -146.58 39.05 -3.92
N VAL A 44 -147.57 38.43 -3.28
CA VAL A 44 -148.06 37.11 -3.68
C VAL A 44 -148.64 37.18 -5.08
N THR A 45 -149.48 38.17 -5.39
CA THR A 45 -150.10 38.33 -6.72
C THR A 45 -149.05 38.55 -7.81
N GLU A 46 -148.07 39.42 -7.58
CA GLU A 46 -147.01 39.76 -8.54
C GLU A 46 -146.00 38.63 -8.75
N ASN A 47 -145.86 37.69 -7.79
CA ASN A 47 -144.94 36.56 -7.90
C ASN A 47 -145.63 35.20 -8.11
N THR A 48 -146.97 35.16 -8.14
CA THR A 48 -147.70 33.93 -8.47
C THR A 48 -147.52 33.62 -9.95
N ILE A 49 -146.99 32.44 -10.25
CA ILE A 49 -146.87 31.92 -11.62
C ILE A 49 -148.11 31.07 -11.90
N ASN A 50 -148.83 31.41 -12.97
CA ASN A 50 -150.00 30.64 -13.40
C ASN A 50 -149.59 29.70 -14.53
N LEU A 51 -149.71 28.39 -14.31
CA LEU A 51 -149.46 27.38 -15.34
C LEU A 51 -150.81 26.95 -15.92
N GLU A 52 -151.06 27.35 -17.16
CA GLU A 52 -152.31 27.03 -17.84
C GLU A 52 -152.11 25.89 -18.85
N THR A 53 -153.21 25.26 -19.26
CA THR A 53 -153.14 24.13 -20.19
C THR A 53 -152.47 24.52 -21.50
N PRO A 54 -151.66 23.62 -22.11
CA PRO A 54 -151.02 23.88 -23.39
C PRO A 54 -152.02 24.18 -24.51
N VAL A 55 -151.62 25.06 -25.43
CA VAL A 55 -152.35 25.38 -26.66
C VAL A 55 -151.66 24.72 -27.86
N ASP A 56 -152.41 24.44 -28.93
CA ASP A 56 -151.83 23.75 -30.07
C ASP A 56 -151.01 24.70 -30.94
N THR A 57 -151.43 25.96 -31.09
CA THR A 57 -150.74 26.98 -31.93
C THR A 57 -150.62 28.35 -31.26
N THR A 58 -149.70 29.21 -31.72
CA THR A 58 -149.51 30.57 -31.18
C THR A 58 -150.72 31.48 -31.40
N ALA A 59 -151.56 31.22 -32.40
CA ALA A 59 -152.80 31.97 -32.64
C ALA A 59 -153.89 31.74 -31.56
N GLU A 60 -153.76 30.67 -30.77
CA GLU A 60 -154.66 30.34 -29.66
C GLU A 60 -154.24 31.02 -28.34
N LEU A 61 -153.09 31.69 -28.31
CA LEU A 61 -152.72 32.54 -27.18
C LEU A 61 -153.65 33.74 -27.14
N THR A 62 -154.38 33.90 -26.04
CA THR A 62 -155.32 35.02 -25.89
C THR A 62 -154.59 36.36 -25.85
N ASN A 63 -155.19 37.39 -26.46
CA ASN A 63 -154.61 38.74 -26.49
C ASN A 63 -154.46 39.37 -25.09
N LYS A 64 -155.22 38.86 -24.12
CA LYS A 64 -155.10 39.18 -22.70
C LYS A 64 -155.15 37.91 -21.87
N ASP A 65 -154.22 37.78 -20.93
CA ASP A 65 -154.21 36.75 -19.90
C ASP A 65 -153.75 37.38 -18.56
N LYS A 66 -153.74 36.61 -17.48
CA LYS A 66 -153.17 37.07 -16.21
C LYS A 66 -151.65 37.23 -16.37
N LYS A 67 -151.09 38.28 -15.78
CA LYS A 67 -149.64 38.48 -15.72
C LYS A 67 -148.96 37.25 -15.11
N ASN A 68 -147.79 36.90 -15.61
CA ASN A 68 -147.00 35.71 -15.24
C ASN A 68 -147.69 34.37 -15.54
N THR A 69 -148.63 34.34 -16.49
CA THR A 69 -149.15 33.08 -17.03
C THR A 69 -148.15 32.49 -17.99
N ILE A 70 -147.85 31.20 -17.84
CA ILE A 70 -146.99 30.44 -18.74
C ILE A 70 -147.85 29.42 -19.47
N ARG A 71 -147.71 29.36 -20.80
CA ARG A 71 -148.34 28.35 -21.64
C ARG A 71 -147.31 27.72 -22.55
N TYR A 72 -147.48 26.42 -22.76
CA TYR A 72 -146.74 25.67 -23.76
C TYR A 72 -147.51 25.70 -25.07
N VAL A 73 -146.86 26.11 -26.16
CA VAL A 73 -147.42 26.06 -27.51
C VAL A 73 -146.87 24.82 -28.20
N LYS A 74 -147.73 23.82 -28.45
CA LYS A 74 -147.28 22.51 -28.93
C LYS A 74 -146.71 22.53 -30.33
N SER A 75 -147.28 23.31 -31.26
CA SER A 75 -146.80 23.38 -32.65
C SER A 75 -145.36 23.88 -32.75
N GLU A 76 -144.97 24.78 -31.85
CA GLU A 76 -143.63 25.38 -31.84
C GLU A 76 -142.71 24.76 -30.81
N GLN A 77 -143.25 23.89 -29.93
CA GLN A 77 -142.57 23.30 -28.79
C GLN A 77 -141.93 24.32 -27.83
N LYS A 78 -142.54 25.50 -27.69
CA LYS A 78 -141.99 26.61 -26.89
C LYS A 78 -142.90 27.03 -25.74
N LEU A 79 -142.27 27.48 -24.65
CA LEU A 79 -142.96 28.14 -23.55
C LEU A 79 -143.03 29.65 -23.82
N TYR A 80 -144.22 30.20 -23.61
CA TYR A 80 -144.49 31.62 -23.67
C TYR A 80 -144.95 32.11 -22.30
N VAL A 81 -144.52 33.30 -21.92
CA VAL A 81 -144.95 33.97 -20.68
C VAL A 81 -145.74 35.23 -21.04
N TYR A 82 -146.91 35.42 -20.45
CA TYR A 82 -147.66 36.67 -20.58
C TYR A 82 -147.20 37.68 -19.53
N ASN A 83 -146.56 38.76 -19.97
CA ASN A 83 -145.99 39.76 -19.06
C ASN A 83 -147.01 40.82 -18.55
N GLY A 84 -148.31 40.59 -18.79
CA GLY A 84 -149.39 41.53 -18.49
C GLY A 84 -149.80 42.41 -19.68
N THR A 85 -149.02 42.43 -20.77
CA THR A 85 -149.35 43.18 -21.99
C THR A 85 -149.25 42.34 -23.26
N LYS A 86 -148.28 41.43 -23.35
CA LYS A 86 -148.06 40.54 -24.49
C LYS A 86 -147.43 39.22 -24.06
N TRP A 87 -147.53 38.21 -24.92
CA TRP A 87 -146.79 36.96 -24.79
C TRP A 87 -145.35 37.14 -25.28
N ILE A 88 -144.38 36.69 -24.48
CA ILE A 88 -142.95 36.69 -24.81
C ILE A 88 -142.41 35.24 -24.81
N PRO A 89 -141.63 34.84 -25.83
CA PRO A 89 -140.99 33.52 -25.85
C PRO A 89 -139.88 33.46 -24.81
N PHE A 90 -139.76 32.32 -24.13
CA PHE A 90 -138.87 32.14 -22.98
C PHE A 90 -137.35 32.03 -23.34
N GLU A 91 -136.94 32.19 -24.60
CA GLU A 91 -135.61 31.76 -25.11
C GLU A 91 -134.47 32.81 -25.23
N GLU A 92 -134.54 34.03 -24.67
CA GLU A 92 -133.42 35.01 -24.76
C GLU A 92 -132.73 35.33 -23.42
N ALA A 93 -131.94 34.39 -22.86
CA ALA A 93 -130.95 34.67 -21.82
C ALA A 93 -129.62 33.94 -22.12
N ASN A 94 -128.62 34.64 -22.66
CA ASN A 94 -127.29 34.09 -22.92
C ASN A 94 -126.46 34.03 -21.61
N TYR A 95 -126.41 32.86 -20.99
CA TYR A 95 -125.52 32.52 -19.86
C TYR A 95 -124.41 31.58 -20.35
N ASP A 96 -123.22 32.07 -20.73
CA ASP A 96 -122.01 31.23 -20.76
C ASP A 96 -121.41 31.22 -19.33
N PRO A 97 -121.67 30.20 -18.50
CA PRO A 97 -121.20 30.16 -17.12
C PRO A 97 -119.67 30.07 -17.01
N TYR A 98 -118.93 29.85 -18.11
CA TYR A 98 -117.48 29.63 -18.11
C TYR A 98 -116.65 30.87 -18.48
N GLN A 99 -117.26 32.04 -18.73
CA GLN A 99 -116.50 33.24 -19.11
C GLN A 99 -115.42 33.62 -18.09
N GLN A 100 -115.75 33.55 -16.80
CA GLN A 100 -114.80 33.84 -15.72
C GLN A 100 -113.65 32.83 -15.70
N PHE A 101 -113.94 31.54 -15.90
CA PHE A 101 -112.92 30.49 -15.98
C PHE A 101 -111.96 30.69 -17.14
N LYS A 102 -112.45 31.08 -18.33
CA LYS A 102 -111.60 31.37 -19.50
C LYS A 102 -110.63 32.52 -19.20
N LYS A 103 -111.11 33.59 -18.55
CA LYS A 103 -110.27 34.74 -18.15
C LYS A 103 -109.19 34.34 -17.14
N GLU A 104 -109.53 33.54 -16.14
CA GLU A 104 -108.57 33.04 -15.14
C GLU A 104 -107.55 32.09 -15.77
N LEU A 105 -107.97 31.24 -16.72
CA LEU A 105 -107.09 30.37 -17.47
C LEU A 105 -106.08 31.16 -18.31
N ASP A 106 -106.52 32.19 -19.03
CA ASP A 106 -105.62 33.05 -19.82
C ASP A 106 -104.57 33.73 -18.93
N VAL A 107 -105.00 34.29 -17.79
CA VAL A 107 -104.08 34.90 -16.81
C VAL A 107 -103.09 33.88 -16.26
N ALA A 108 -103.53 32.68 -15.91
CA ALA A 108 -102.66 31.63 -15.41
C ALA A 108 -101.64 31.19 -16.47
N VAL A 109 -102.08 31.00 -17.72
CA VAL A 109 -101.22 30.64 -18.85
C VAL A 109 -100.16 31.71 -19.10
N ASP A 110 -100.53 32.98 -19.07
CA ASP A 110 -99.58 34.08 -19.29
C ASP A 110 -98.60 34.26 -18.13
N GLN A 111 -99.05 34.02 -16.89
CA GLN A 111 -98.15 33.94 -15.74
C GLN A 111 -97.15 32.78 -15.90
N TYR A 112 -97.64 31.58 -16.25
CA TYR A 112 -96.76 30.42 -16.47
C TYR A 112 -95.72 30.68 -17.56
N LYS A 113 -96.09 31.31 -18.68
CA LYS A 113 -95.13 31.70 -19.74
C LYS A 113 -94.08 32.67 -19.22
N THR A 114 -94.49 33.65 -18.43
CA THR A 114 -93.60 34.64 -17.82
C THR A 114 -92.61 33.98 -16.86
N ASP A 115 -93.09 33.06 -16.02
CA ASP A 115 -92.27 32.33 -15.06
C ASP A 115 -91.28 31.41 -15.76
N LEU A 116 -91.72 30.65 -16.77
CA LEU A 116 -90.85 29.81 -17.61
C LEU A 116 -89.75 30.62 -18.30
N THR A 117 -90.11 31.79 -18.83
CA THR A 117 -89.14 32.70 -19.48
C THR A 117 -88.12 33.22 -18.47
N SER A 118 -88.57 33.56 -17.27
CA SER A 118 -87.70 34.04 -16.19
C SER A 118 -86.74 32.95 -15.71
N GLN A 119 -87.22 31.72 -15.49
CA GLN A 119 -86.40 30.57 -15.13
C GLN A 119 -85.37 30.23 -16.22
N LEU A 120 -85.78 30.29 -17.49
CA LEU A 120 -84.87 30.07 -18.62
C LEU A 120 -83.76 31.12 -18.67
N ASN A 121 -84.07 32.39 -18.41
CA ASN A 121 -83.09 33.47 -18.38
C ASN A 121 -82.13 33.35 -17.19
N LEU A 122 -82.63 32.98 -16.01
CA LEU A 122 -81.78 32.68 -14.84
C LEU A 122 -80.82 31.53 -15.15
N SER A 123 -81.33 30.43 -15.72
CA SER A 123 -80.50 29.27 -16.08
C SER A 123 -79.40 29.63 -17.10
N LYS A 124 -79.70 30.50 -18.08
CA LYS A 124 -78.70 31.00 -19.04
C LYS A 124 -77.63 31.86 -18.36
N GLN A 125 -78.02 32.66 -17.38
CA GLN A 125 -77.09 33.50 -16.63
C GLN A 125 -76.16 32.63 -15.77
N GLU A 126 -76.70 31.66 -15.04
CA GLU A 126 -75.92 30.70 -14.25
C GLU A 126 -74.92 29.93 -15.12
N LEU A 127 -75.32 29.50 -16.33
CA LEU A 127 -74.42 28.85 -17.28
C LEU A 127 -73.29 29.78 -17.74
N ASN A 128 -73.58 31.05 -18.00
CA ASN A 128 -72.56 32.03 -18.38
C ASN A 128 -71.56 32.32 -17.25
N ASP A 129 -72.07 32.44 -16.03
CA ASP A 129 -71.24 32.69 -14.84
C ASP A 129 -70.35 31.47 -14.55
N LEU A 130 -70.91 30.26 -14.65
CA LEU A 130 -70.16 29.01 -14.53
C LEU A 130 -69.07 28.91 -15.60
N ASN A 131 -69.39 29.21 -16.86
CA ASN A 131 -68.41 29.16 -17.95
C ASN A 131 -67.28 30.17 -17.76
N THR A 132 -67.59 31.37 -17.25
CA THR A 132 -66.61 32.40 -16.90
C THR A 132 -65.69 31.96 -15.75
N SER A 133 -66.26 31.34 -14.72
CA SER A 133 -65.52 30.80 -13.58
C SER A 133 -64.59 29.66 -13.99
N ILE A 134 -65.07 28.73 -14.83
CA ILE A 134 -64.28 27.63 -15.39
C ILE A 134 -63.11 28.18 -16.22
N LYS A 135 -63.37 29.15 -17.10
CA LYS A 135 -62.34 29.76 -17.95
C LYS A 135 -61.25 30.45 -17.13
N THR A 136 -61.65 31.17 -16.09
CA THR A 136 -60.71 31.81 -15.16
C THR A 136 -59.86 30.77 -14.44
N SER A 137 -60.50 29.73 -13.88
CA SER A 137 -59.81 28.66 -13.16
C SER A 137 -58.81 27.91 -14.06
N LEU A 138 -59.19 27.61 -15.30
CA LEU A 138 -58.32 26.98 -16.29
C LEU A 138 -57.10 27.84 -16.61
N ASN A 139 -57.30 29.16 -16.80
CA ASN A 139 -56.19 30.08 -17.04
C ASN A 139 -55.22 30.10 -15.86
N THR A 140 -55.73 30.19 -14.62
CA THR A 140 -54.90 30.16 -13.41
C THR A 140 -54.11 28.87 -13.28
N ILE A 141 -54.76 27.72 -13.48
CA ILE A 141 -54.09 26.40 -13.44
C ILE A 141 -52.99 26.34 -14.50
N ASN A 142 -53.29 26.77 -15.73
CA ASN A 142 -52.34 26.74 -16.83
C ASN A 142 -51.12 27.64 -16.57
N THR A 143 -51.34 28.87 -16.11
CA THR A 143 -50.25 29.79 -15.73
C THR A 143 -49.38 29.20 -14.62
N ASN A 144 -50.00 28.65 -13.57
CA ASN A 144 -49.25 28.05 -12.45
C ASN A 144 -48.43 26.84 -12.90
N ALA A 145 -48.99 25.98 -13.75
CA ALA A 145 -48.30 24.82 -14.31
C ALA A 145 -47.10 25.26 -15.17
N ILE A 146 -47.28 26.22 -16.07
CA ILE A 146 -46.21 26.77 -16.92
C ILE A 146 -45.08 27.35 -16.07
N ASN A 147 -45.42 28.14 -15.05
CA ASN A 147 -44.43 28.74 -14.15
C ASN A 147 -43.64 27.67 -13.39
N THR A 148 -44.33 26.66 -12.86
CA THR A 148 -43.70 25.55 -12.13
C THR A 148 -42.74 24.77 -13.03
N VAL A 149 -43.18 24.41 -14.24
CA VAL A 149 -42.33 23.69 -15.21
C VAL A 149 -41.13 24.52 -15.63
N THR A 150 -41.32 25.83 -15.82
CA THR A 150 -40.22 26.75 -16.16
C THR A 150 -39.19 26.84 -15.04
N GLN A 151 -39.64 26.93 -13.79
CA GLN A 151 -38.75 26.96 -12.63
C GLN A 151 -37.97 25.65 -12.51
N LEU A 152 -38.65 24.50 -12.59
CA LEU A 152 -38.01 23.19 -12.54
C LEU A 152 -36.96 23.02 -13.66
N LYS A 153 -37.24 23.50 -14.86
CA LYS A 153 -36.28 23.49 -15.97
C LYS A 153 -35.02 24.30 -15.64
N ASN A 154 -35.18 25.48 -15.06
CA ASN A 154 -34.05 26.33 -14.66
C ASN A 154 -33.24 25.69 -13.54
N ASP A 155 -33.91 25.15 -12.51
CA ASP A 155 -33.25 24.49 -11.38
C ASP A 155 -32.43 23.28 -11.84
N VAL A 156 -33.00 22.43 -12.71
CA VAL A 156 -32.29 21.28 -13.31
C VAL A 156 -31.09 21.74 -14.14
N SER A 157 -31.24 22.81 -14.93
CA SER A 157 -30.13 23.36 -15.72
C SER A 157 -28.99 23.86 -14.82
N ASN A 158 -29.31 24.56 -13.74
CA ASN A 158 -28.33 25.08 -12.78
C ASN A 158 -27.63 23.95 -12.02
N LEU A 159 -28.40 22.94 -11.58
CA LEU A 159 -27.85 21.75 -10.94
C LEU A 159 -26.88 21.01 -11.85
N LYS A 160 -27.23 20.85 -13.14
CA LYS A 160 -26.38 20.21 -14.15
C LYS A 160 -25.05 20.95 -14.30
N VAL A 161 -25.10 22.28 -14.49
CA VAL A 161 -23.89 23.10 -14.65
C VAL A 161 -23.01 23.03 -13.40
N THR A 162 -23.61 23.13 -12.22
CA THR A 162 -22.88 23.07 -10.94
C THR A 162 -22.20 21.72 -10.76
N PHE A 163 -22.95 20.63 -11.01
CA PHE A 163 -22.42 19.27 -10.93
C PHE A 163 -21.26 19.03 -11.92
N GLU A 164 -21.42 19.43 -13.18
CA GLU A 164 -20.38 19.25 -14.22
C GLU A 164 -19.10 20.03 -13.86
N SER A 165 -19.25 21.25 -13.35
CA SER A 165 -18.13 22.08 -12.89
C SER A 165 -17.41 21.46 -11.69
N ASP A 166 -18.16 21.02 -10.68
CA ASP A 166 -17.61 20.40 -9.47
C ASP A 166 -16.91 19.08 -9.79
N TYR A 167 -17.53 18.24 -10.62
CA TYR A 167 -16.96 16.97 -11.07
C TYR A 167 -15.63 17.19 -11.78
N THR A 168 -15.61 18.08 -12.78
CA THR A 168 -14.40 18.39 -13.56
C THR A 168 -13.28 18.92 -12.66
N THR A 169 -13.61 19.81 -11.72
CA THR A 169 -12.64 20.38 -10.79
C THR A 169 -12.05 19.32 -9.86
N LYS A 170 -12.90 18.46 -9.28
CA LYS A 170 -12.46 17.41 -8.34
C LYS A 170 -11.66 16.32 -9.04
N ASP A 171 -12.08 15.91 -10.24
CA ASP A 171 -11.36 14.92 -11.04
C ASP A 171 -9.97 15.42 -11.42
N LYS A 172 -9.87 16.67 -11.90
CA LYS A 172 -8.57 17.29 -12.19
C LYS A 172 -7.67 17.35 -10.95
N ALA A 173 -8.20 17.80 -9.82
CA ALA A 173 -7.42 17.92 -8.58
C ALA A 173 -6.91 16.55 -8.10
N PHE A 174 -7.74 15.50 -8.21
CA PHE A 174 -7.33 14.13 -7.89
C PHE A 174 -6.21 13.65 -8.81
N ASN A 175 -6.38 13.80 -10.13
CA ASN A 175 -5.41 13.36 -11.13
C ASN A 175 -4.07 14.11 -11.01
N ASP A 176 -4.10 15.42 -10.78
CA ASP A 176 -2.91 16.23 -10.53
C ASP A 176 -2.17 15.76 -9.26
N ASN A 177 -2.90 15.48 -8.17
CA ASN A 177 -2.32 15.01 -6.92
C ASN A 177 -1.67 13.63 -7.07
N TYR A 178 -2.37 12.69 -7.73
CA TYR A 178 -1.88 11.35 -8.01
C TYR A 178 -0.59 11.41 -8.82
N THR A 179 -0.60 12.17 -9.93
CA THR A 179 0.56 12.34 -10.82
C THR A 179 1.76 12.93 -10.08
N SER A 180 1.54 13.96 -9.25
CA SER A 180 2.59 14.61 -8.46
C SER A 180 3.22 13.65 -7.43
N LYS A 181 2.39 12.87 -6.72
CA LYS A 181 2.87 11.89 -5.75
C LYS A 181 3.66 10.76 -6.39
N LEU A 182 3.19 10.25 -7.54
CA LEU A 182 3.89 9.21 -8.29
C LEU A 182 5.27 9.68 -8.75
N ALA A 183 5.34 10.87 -9.36
CA ALA A 183 6.60 11.46 -9.79
C ALA A 183 7.58 11.67 -8.62
N SER A 184 7.07 12.13 -7.47
CA SER A 184 7.89 12.31 -6.25
C SER A 184 8.42 10.99 -5.69
N PHE A 185 7.59 9.95 -5.70
CA PHE A 185 7.97 8.61 -5.29
C PHE A 185 9.06 8.03 -6.21
N ASP A 186 8.85 8.08 -7.52
CA ASP A 186 9.80 7.55 -8.52
C ASP A 186 11.15 8.26 -8.45
N ALA A 187 11.13 9.59 -8.29
CA ALA A 187 12.35 10.38 -8.10
C ALA A 187 13.09 9.94 -6.82
N ASN A 188 12.39 9.80 -5.69
CA ASN A 188 13.00 9.38 -4.42
C ASN A 188 13.60 7.97 -4.52
N TYR A 189 12.85 7.04 -5.11
CA TYR A 189 13.28 5.66 -5.33
C TYR A 189 14.56 5.63 -6.18
N THR A 190 14.55 6.35 -7.30
CA THR A 190 15.70 6.43 -8.22
C THR A 190 16.92 7.01 -7.54
N THR A 191 16.78 8.11 -6.78
CA THR A 191 17.89 8.72 -6.03
C THR A 191 18.49 7.74 -5.01
N LYS A 192 17.65 7.03 -4.25
CA LYS A 192 18.11 6.06 -3.26
C LYS A 192 18.84 4.88 -3.92
N LEU A 193 18.29 4.34 -5.01
CA LEU A 193 18.90 3.24 -5.74
C LEU A 193 20.26 3.63 -6.30
N ASN A 194 20.36 4.81 -6.93
CA ASN A 194 21.63 5.33 -7.45
C ASN A 194 22.65 5.53 -6.33
N THR A 195 22.25 6.11 -5.21
CA THR A 195 23.13 6.31 -4.04
C THR A 195 23.66 4.98 -3.51
N PHE A 196 22.79 3.97 -3.38
CA PHE A 196 23.16 2.64 -2.93
C PHE A 196 24.16 1.97 -3.89
N ASN A 197 23.88 2.03 -5.20
CA ASN A 197 24.73 1.45 -6.23
C ASN A 197 26.11 2.12 -6.28
N SER A 198 26.16 3.46 -6.23
CA SER A 198 27.41 4.21 -6.17
C SER A 198 28.23 3.85 -4.93
N ASN A 199 27.62 3.81 -3.74
CA ASN A 199 28.31 3.42 -2.51
C ASN A 199 28.88 2.00 -2.60
N SER A 200 28.08 1.05 -3.07
CA SER A 200 28.50 -0.34 -3.25
C SER A 200 29.68 -0.45 -4.22
N THR A 201 29.64 0.29 -5.33
CA THR A 201 30.71 0.34 -6.32
C THR A 201 32.00 0.91 -5.73
N THR A 202 31.92 2.00 -4.97
CA THR A 202 33.06 2.60 -4.26
C THR A 202 33.67 1.61 -3.29
N LYS A 203 32.86 0.96 -2.43
CA LYS A 203 33.36 -0.02 -1.46
C LYS A 203 34.05 -1.22 -2.10
N ILE A 204 33.51 -1.75 -3.19
CA ILE A 204 34.13 -2.85 -3.94
C ILE A 204 35.48 -2.40 -4.53
N THR A 205 35.52 -1.20 -5.11
CA THR A 205 36.74 -0.62 -5.68
C THR A 205 37.81 -0.43 -4.61
N ASP A 206 37.45 0.15 -3.47
CA ASP A 206 38.36 0.38 -2.34
C ASP A 206 38.91 -0.94 -1.79
N PHE A 207 38.05 -1.95 -1.64
CA PHE A 207 38.45 -3.28 -1.20
C PHE A 207 39.46 -3.91 -2.18
N ASN A 208 39.16 -3.90 -3.47
CA ASN A 208 40.02 -4.47 -4.51
C ASN A 208 41.37 -3.77 -4.58
N ASN A 209 41.39 -2.44 -4.45
CA ASN A 209 42.61 -1.64 -4.41
C ASN A 209 43.46 -2.00 -3.17
N ASN A 210 42.84 -2.11 -1.99
CA ASN A 210 43.54 -2.50 -0.76
C ASN A 210 44.12 -3.91 -0.86
N TYR A 211 43.33 -4.86 -1.36
CA TYR A 211 43.76 -6.24 -1.57
C TYR A 211 44.96 -6.31 -2.51
N THR A 212 44.88 -5.64 -3.67
CA THR A 212 45.94 -5.58 -4.67
C THR A 212 47.22 -4.96 -4.10
N ALA A 213 47.10 -3.85 -3.36
CA ALA A 213 48.24 -3.20 -2.73
C ALA A 213 48.95 -4.13 -1.72
N LYS A 214 48.19 -4.84 -0.88
CA LYS A 214 48.73 -5.81 0.08
C LYS A 214 49.39 -7.00 -0.60
N LEU A 215 48.78 -7.53 -1.66
CA LEU A 215 49.34 -8.65 -2.43
C LEU A 215 50.67 -8.25 -3.09
N ASN A 216 50.72 -7.07 -3.71
CA ASN A 216 51.94 -6.56 -4.32
C ASN A 216 53.05 -6.35 -3.28
N ALA A 217 52.72 -5.76 -2.11
CA ALA A 217 53.68 -5.58 -1.03
C ALA A 217 54.24 -6.91 -0.51
N PHE A 218 53.38 -7.93 -0.37
CA PHE A 218 53.79 -9.28 0.00
C PHE A 218 54.73 -9.89 -1.04
N ASN A 219 54.35 -9.86 -2.32
CA ASN A 219 55.16 -10.41 -3.41
C ASN A 219 56.53 -9.72 -3.50
N THR A 220 56.57 -8.38 -3.42
CA THR A 220 57.84 -7.63 -3.39
C THR A 220 58.73 -8.04 -2.22
N ASN A 221 58.17 -8.24 -1.02
CA ASN A 221 58.94 -8.72 0.13
C ASN A 221 59.46 -10.15 -0.07
N TYR A 222 58.61 -11.03 -0.59
CA TYR A 222 58.96 -12.41 -0.89
C TYR A 222 60.10 -12.47 -1.90
N ASP A 223 59.99 -11.77 -3.03
CA ASP A 223 60.99 -11.73 -4.10
C ASP A 223 62.33 -11.16 -3.59
N SER A 224 62.27 -10.12 -2.75
CA SER A 224 63.46 -9.54 -2.11
C SER A 224 64.17 -10.54 -1.19
N LYS A 225 63.41 -11.30 -0.37
CA LYS A 225 63.97 -12.35 0.49
C LYS A 225 64.57 -13.49 -0.32
N VAL A 226 63.88 -13.95 -1.35
CA VAL A 226 64.37 -15.00 -2.26
C VAL A 226 65.67 -14.57 -2.94
N THR A 227 65.73 -13.33 -3.44
CA THR A 227 66.95 -12.77 -4.03
C THR A 227 68.11 -12.76 -3.03
N THR A 228 67.86 -12.29 -1.80
CA THR A 228 68.86 -12.25 -0.73
C THR A 228 69.38 -13.64 -0.36
N LEU A 229 68.48 -14.62 -0.24
CA LEU A 229 68.81 -16.02 0.02
C LEU A 229 69.68 -16.59 -1.10
N ASN A 230 69.29 -16.38 -2.37
CA ASN A 230 70.06 -16.84 -3.53
C ASN A 230 71.46 -16.23 -3.57
N THR A 231 71.61 -14.93 -3.29
CA THR A 231 72.93 -14.29 -3.17
C THR A 231 73.76 -14.92 -2.05
N THR A 232 73.15 -15.19 -0.89
CA THR A 232 73.84 -15.84 0.25
C THR A 232 74.32 -17.24 -0.12
N ILE A 233 73.48 -18.04 -0.78
CA ILE A 233 73.82 -19.39 -1.24
C ILE A 233 74.95 -19.35 -2.27
N ALA A 234 74.92 -18.40 -3.21
CA ALA A 234 75.98 -18.22 -4.20
C ALA A 234 77.33 -17.90 -3.53
N ASN A 235 77.34 -16.99 -2.56
CA ASN A 235 78.54 -16.63 -1.80
C ASN A 235 79.09 -17.82 -0.99
N ALA A 236 78.21 -18.59 -0.33
CA ALA A 236 78.59 -19.78 0.41
C ALA A 236 79.20 -20.84 -0.53
N THR A 237 78.56 -21.08 -1.69
CA THR A 237 79.05 -22.01 -2.73
C THR A 237 80.43 -21.60 -3.23
N LYS A 238 80.65 -20.30 -3.48
CA LYS A 238 81.97 -19.78 -3.86
C LYS A 238 83.00 -20.05 -2.77
N THR A 239 82.67 -19.74 -1.52
CA THR A 239 83.56 -19.97 -0.37
C THR A 239 83.97 -21.44 -0.25
N VAL A 240 83.02 -22.37 -0.37
CA VAL A 240 83.29 -23.81 -0.34
C VAL A 240 84.20 -24.22 -1.51
N THR A 241 83.98 -23.66 -2.69
CA THR A 241 84.83 -23.92 -3.87
C THR A 241 86.25 -23.43 -3.64
N ASP A 242 86.43 -22.20 -3.15
CA ASP A 242 87.74 -21.62 -2.86
C ASP A 242 88.50 -22.44 -1.79
N ILE A 243 87.79 -22.89 -0.73
CA ILE A 243 88.34 -23.79 0.29
C ILE A 243 88.76 -25.12 -0.33
N LYS A 244 87.92 -25.73 -1.17
CA LYS A 244 88.21 -27.00 -1.84
C LYS A 244 89.50 -26.88 -2.67
N THR A 245 89.61 -25.85 -3.50
CA THR A 245 90.82 -25.59 -4.31
C THR A 245 92.06 -25.39 -3.42
N SER A 246 91.92 -24.65 -2.31
CA SER A 246 93.03 -24.45 -1.36
C SER A 246 93.48 -25.76 -0.71
N VAL A 247 92.54 -26.61 -0.30
CA VAL A 247 92.82 -27.94 0.26
C VAL A 247 93.50 -28.85 -0.76
N GLU A 248 93.06 -28.83 -2.03
CA GLU A 248 93.70 -29.57 -3.12
C GLU A 248 95.15 -29.10 -3.34
N SER A 249 95.40 -27.80 -3.32
CA SER A 249 96.76 -27.24 -3.39
C SER A 249 97.64 -27.71 -2.23
N ILE A 250 97.15 -27.59 -0.98
CA ILE A 250 97.88 -28.02 0.22
C ILE A 250 98.18 -29.53 0.15
N ARG A 251 97.20 -30.34 -0.29
CA ARG A 251 97.39 -31.77 -0.47
C ARG A 251 98.55 -32.06 -1.44
N ASN A 252 98.57 -31.38 -2.59
CA ASN A 252 99.64 -31.54 -3.57
C ASN A 252 101.01 -31.14 -3.00
N ASP A 253 101.09 -30.04 -2.23
CA ASP A 253 102.32 -29.62 -1.55
C ASP A 253 102.83 -30.66 -0.54
N VAL A 254 101.93 -31.25 0.26
CA VAL A 254 102.28 -32.29 1.24
C VAL A 254 102.80 -33.55 0.56
N VAL A 255 102.15 -33.97 -0.54
CA VAL A 255 102.60 -35.12 -1.35
C VAL A 255 104.00 -34.88 -1.88
N ASN A 256 104.28 -33.68 -2.41
CA ASN A 256 105.59 -33.33 -2.95
C ASN A 256 106.70 -33.26 -1.87
N LYS A 257 106.41 -32.81 -0.64
CA LYS A 257 107.41 -32.71 0.44
C LYS A 257 107.80 -34.05 1.08
N LYS A 258 106.96 -35.08 1.03
CA LYS A 258 107.22 -36.38 1.68
C LYS A 258 108.26 -37.27 0.97
N ILE A 259 108.87 -36.83 -0.14
CA ILE A 259 109.83 -37.65 -0.92
C ILE A 259 111.33 -37.27 -0.69
N ASN A 260 111.65 -36.26 0.11
CA ASN A 260 113.05 -35.80 0.27
C ASN A 260 113.82 -36.27 1.52
N GLY A 261 113.26 -37.17 2.34
CA GLY A 261 113.91 -37.71 3.54
C GLY A 261 113.77 -39.22 3.64
N ILE A 262 114.56 -39.95 2.86
CA ILE A 262 114.55 -41.43 2.86
C ILE A 262 115.58 -41.93 3.89
N VAL A 263 115.09 -42.70 4.87
CA VAL A 263 115.88 -43.71 5.60
C VAL A 263 116.09 -44.86 4.63
N GLU A 264 117.33 -45.06 4.19
CA GLU A 264 117.69 -46.16 3.30
C GLU A 264 118.20 -47.31 4.19
N ILE A 265 117.36 -48.33 4.39
CA ILE A 265 117.78 -49.59 5.03
C ILE A 265 118.35 -50.45 3.92
N LEU A 266 119.68 -50.49 3.80
CA LEU A 266 120.40 -51.33 2.84
C LEU A 266 120.71 -52.70 3.46
N GLU A 267 120.64 -53.74 2.64
CA GLU A 267 120.53 -55.16 3.04
C GLU A 267 121.60 -55.67 4.04
N GLY A 268 121.10 -56.29 5.11
CA GLY A 268 121.85 -56.95 6.19
C GLY A 268 121.59 -56.27 7.53
N ASP A 269 120.98 -56.97 8.49
CA ASP A 269 120.52 -56.47 9.81
C ASP A 269 121.60 -55.83 10.72
N ASN A 270 122.76 -55.49 10.17
CA ASN A 270 123.94 -55.04 10.88
C ASN A 270 124.19 -53.52 10.75
N TYR A 271 123.48 -52.78 9.87
CA TYR A 271 123.55 -51.31 9.88
C TYR A 271 122.33 -50.58 9.28
N TYR A 272 122.14 -49.30 9.66
CA TYR A 272 121.17 -48.39 9.02
C TYR A 272 121.73 -46.97 8.88
N ILE A 273 121.25 -46.25 7.86
CA ILE A 273 121.70 -44.89 7.52
C ILE A 273 120.58 -43.89 7.80
N THR A 274 120.86 -42.91 8.67
CA THR A 274 120.03 -41.72 8.80
C THR A 274 120.68 -40.60 7.99
N LYS A 275 120.16 -40.35 6.78
CA LYS A 275 120.76 -39.39 5.85
C LYS A 275 120.36 -37.96 6.19
N TYR A 276 121.37 -37.09 6.26
CA TYR A 276 121.21 -35.64 6.29
C TYR A 276 121.68 -35.05 4.95
N GLU A 277 121.25 -33.81 4.65
CA GLU A 277 121.63 -33.11 3.41
C GLU A 277 123.17 -33.01 3.24
N ASN A 278 123.65 -33.04 1.99
CA ASN A 278 125.05 -32.83 1.59
C ASN A 278 126.08 -33.89 2.04
N GLY A 279 125.70 -35.17 2.06
CA GLY A 279 126.62 -36.30 2.29
C GLY A 279 127.03 -36.49 3.76
N LEU A 280 126.35 -35.80 4.67
CA LEU A 280 126.42 -36.04 6.11
C LEU A 280 125.40 -37.15 6.46
N ALA A 281 125.80 -38.17 7.20
CA ALA A 281 124.87 -39.16 7.73
C ALA A 281 125.33 -39.66 9.09
N GLU A 282 124.36 -40.12 9.88
CA GLU A 282 124.62 -40.95 11.06
C GLU A 282 124.40 -42.41 10.66
N LEU A 283 125.49 -43.19 10.66
CA LEU A 283 125.45 -44.62 10.36
C LEU A 283 125.61 -45.38 11.66
N ASN A 284 124.75 -46.37 11.85
CA ASN A 284 124.76 -47.20 13.04
C ASN A 284 125.13 -48.61 12.62
N PHE A 285 126.17 -49.18 13.22
CA PHE A 285 126.67 -50.51 12.92
C PHE A 285 126.57 -51.41 14.15
N THR A 286 126.20 -52.68 13.95
CA THR A 286 126.09 -53.69 14.99
C THR A 286 126.99 -54.85 14.64
N TYR A 287 127.90 -55.21 15.54
CA TYR A 287 128.84 -56.31 15.36
C TYR A 287 128.84 -57.22 16.59
N ALA A 288 128.87 -58.54 16.37
CA ALA A 288 129.22 -59.50 17.41
C ALA A 288 130.73 -59.69 17.45
N TYR A 289 131.34 -59.67 18.64
CA TYR A 289 132.78 -59.78 18.82
C TYR A 289 133.14 -60.75 19.94
N THR A 290 134.30 -61.39 19.83
CA THR A 290 134.90 -62.23 20.88
C THR A 290 136.39 -61.90 20.92
N ALA A 291 136.85 -61.34 22.04
CA ALA A 291 138.21 -60.79 22.16
C ALA A 291 139.04 -61.52 23.22
N THR A 292 140.36 -61.43 23.10
CA THR A 292 141.30 -61.65 24.20
C THR A 292 141.73 -60.32 24.78
N ASN A 293 141.95 -60.30 26.09
CA ASN A 293 142.39 -59.11 26.80
C ASN A 293 143.76 -58.64 26.29
N THR A 294 143.84 -57.39 25.85
CA THR A 294 145.05 -56.81 25.28
C THR A 294 145.87 -56.04 26.31
N LYS A 295 145.25 -55.60 27.41
CA LYS A 295 145.92 -54.87 28.49
C LYS A 295 145.13 -54.98 29.79
N SER A 296 145.81 -55.35 30.87
CA SER A 296 145.26 -55.29 32.22
C SER A 296 145.90 -54.17 33.03
N THR A 297 145.08 -53.40 33.74
CA THR A 297 145.52 -52.56 34.88
C THR A 297 144.89 -53.10 36.15
N SER A 298 145.25 -52.59 37.34
CA SER A 298 144.81 -53.16 38.62
C SER A 298 143.30 -53.31 38.78
N ASN A 299 142.49 -52.56 38.02
CA ASN A 299 141.01 -52.56 38.12
C ASN A 299 140.26 -52.76 36.78
N PHE A 300 140.95 -52.83 35.63
CA PHE A 300 140.29 -52.92 34.33
C PHE A 300 141.04 -53.84 33.36
N TYR A 301 140.23 -54.52 32.55
CA TYR A 301 140.63 -55.33 31.41
C TYR A 301 140.22 -54.59 30.14
N TYR A 302 141.18 -54.34 29.25
CA TYR A 302 140.96 -53.62 28.00
C TYR A 302 141.02 -54.58 26.81
N TYR A 303 140.11 -54.35 25.87
CA TYR A 303 140.00 -55.08 24.62
C TYR A 303 140.12 -54.08 23.48
N ASP A 304 141.29 -54.06 22.85
CA ASP A 304 141.53 -53.29 21.64
C ASP A 304 141.07 -54.11 20.44
N ILE A 305 140.01 -53.63 19.80
CA ILE A 305 139.45 -54.17 18.57
C ILE A 305 139.96 -53.29 17.44
N ASP A 306 141.02 -53.73 16.81
CA ASP A 306 141.58 -53.03 15.66
C ASP A 306 141.07 -53.66 14.35
N GLY A 307 140.73 -52.83 13.37
CA GLY A 307 140.41 -53.24 12.00
C GLY A 307 138.97 -53.71 11.75
N ILE A 308 137.97 -53.25 12.49
CA ILE A 308 136.55 -53.54 12.21
C ILE A 308 136.23 -53.05 10.80
N GLN A 309 135.92 -53.98 9.89
CA GLN A 309 135.57 -53.66 8.52
C GLN A 309 134.19 -53.02 8.46
N LEU A 310 134.11 -51.85 7.83
CA LEU A 310 132.83 -51.26 7.44
C LEU A 310 132.20 -52.10 6.31
N PRO A 311 130.86 -52.11 6.19
CA PRO A 311 130.19 -52.76 5.07
C PRO A 311 130.74 -52.32 3.72
N ALA A 312 130.76 -53.22 2.75
CA ALA A 312 131.31 -52.95 1.43
C ALA A 312 130.66 -51.71 0.78
N GLY A 313 131.50 -50.79 0.31
CA GLY A 313 131.05 -49.54 -0.29
C GLY A 313 130.91 -48.35 0.67
N ILE A 314 131.14 -48.55 1.98
CA ILE A 314 131.14 -47.45 2.96
C ILE A 314 132.58 -47.05 3.29
N SER A 315 132.91 -45.78 3.06
CA SER A 315 134.18 -45.19 3.51
C SER A 315 133.96 -43.79 4.09
N PHE A 316 134.38 -43.57 5.33
CA PHE A 316 134.27 -42.24 5.94
C PHE A 316 135.42 -41.34 5.50
N THR A 317 135.08 -40.22 4.87
CA THR A 317 136.03 -39.15 4.51
C THR A 317 136.28 -38.18 5.65
N LYS A 318 135.30 -38.04 6.56
CA LYS A 318 135.43 -37.23 7.79
C LYS A 318 134.47 -37.75 8.83
N VAL A 319 134.93 -37.90 10.07
CA VAL A 319 134.10 -38.30 11.20
C VAL A 319 134.00 -37.15 12.19
N PHE A 320 132.78 -36.85 12.63
CA PHE A 320 132.49 -35.78 13.59
C PHE A 320 132.35 -36.33 15.00
N SER A 321 131.67 -37.47 15.13
CA SER A 321 131.58 -38.18 16.39
C SER A 321 131.42 -39.67 16.15
N THR A 322 131.87 -40.41 17.14
CA THR A 322 131.66 -41.83 17.27
C THR A 322 131.14 -42.11 18.66
N SER A 323 130.18 -43.01 18.76
CA SER A 323 129.76 -43.58 20.03
C SER A 323 129.85 -45.08 19.94
N VAL A 324 130.30 -45.70 21.03
CA VAL A 324 130.37 -47.15 21.15
C VAL A 324 129.51 -47.53 22.33
N SER A 325 128.47 -48.30 22.05
CA SER A 325 127.63 -48.94 23.04
C SER A 325 127.92 -50.43 23.04
N VAL A 326 127.88 -51.06 24.20
CA VAL A 326 128.09 -52.49 24.35
C VAL A 326 126.80 -53.11 24.86
N LEU A 327 126.32 -54.12 24.15
CA LEU A 327 125.11 -54.87 24.47
C LEU A 327 125.50 -56.30 24.84
N GLY A 328 125.08 -56.76 26.01
CA GLY A 328 125.06 -58.20 26.32
C GLY A 328 126.19 -58.78 27.18
N ASN A 329 126.85 -58.02 28.07
CA ASN A 329 127.64 -58.59 29.17
C ASN A 329 127.78 -57.60 30.33
N GLY A 330 127.30 -57.93 31.54
CA GLY A 330 127.16 -57.00 32.68
C GLY A 330 128.48 -56.48 33.28
N TYR A 331 129.63 -56.96 32.81
CA TYR A 331 130.94 -56.51 33.27
C TYR A 331 131.60 -55.48 32.34
N LEU A 332 131.09 -55.32 31.10
CA LEU A 332 131.56 -54.31 30.14
C LEU A 332 130.91 -52.97 30.46
N THR A 333 131.71 -51.92 30.61
CA THR A 333 131.22 -50.65 31.18
C THR A 333 131.48 -49.42 30.34
N GLY A 334 132.03 -49.62 29.15
CA GLY A 334 132.13 -48.57 28.14
C GLY A 334 133.12 -48.93 27.04
N GLY A 335 133.02 -48.20 25.94
CA GLY A 335 134.00 -48.22 24.88
C GLY A 335 134.19 -46.84 24.29
N THR A 336 135.33 -46.65 23.63
CA THR A 336 135.66 -45.46 22.85
C THR A 336 136.18 -45.90 21.51
N SER A 337 135.77 -45.26 20.42
CA SER A 337 136.52 -45.43 19.18
C SER A 337 137.89 -44.76 19.32
N LYS A 338 138.90 -45.30 18.66
CA LYS A 338 140.20 -44.66 18.50
C LYS A 338 140.28 -43.89 17.18
N ASP A 339 139.70 -44.44 16.12
CA ASP A 339 139.55 -43.83 14.80
C ASP A 339 138.45 -44.53 13.98
N ALA A 340 137.95 -43.86 12.94
CA ALA A 340 136.89 -44.38 12.08
C ALA A 340 136.96 -43.80 10.65
N VAL A 341 138.16 -43.45 10.18
CA VAL A 341 138.37 -42.83 8.86
C VAL A 341 138.81 -43.90 7.86
N GLY A 342 138.27 -43.87 6.64
CA GLY A 342 138.47 -44.90 5.63
C GLY A 342 137.45 -46.03 5.73
N THR A 343 137.87 -47.26 5.45
CA THR A 343 137.00 -48.46 5.41
C THR A 343 137.00 -49.26 6.72
N ASN A 344 137.82 -48.86 7.70
CA ASN A 344 138.02 -49.61 8.94
C ASN A 344 137.79 -48.72 10.16
N MET A 345 137.47 -49.36 11.29
CA MET A 345 137.33 -48.70 12.57
C MET A 345 138.13 -49.41 13.65
N ASN A 346 138.74 -48.65 14.56
CA ASN A 346 139.37 -49.18 15.75
C ASN A 346 138.58 -48.75 16.99
N VAL A 347 138.29 -49.70 17.86
CA VAL A 347 137.50 -49.49 19.08
C VAL A 347 138.22 -50.09 20.26
N ARG A 348 138.24 -49.37 21.39
CA ARG A 348 138.66 -49.91 22.68
C ARG A 348 137.44 -50.08 23.56
N VAL A 349 137.30 -51.24 24.17
CA VAL A 349 136.27 -51.53 25.17
C VAL A 349 136.95 -51.94 26.48
N TRP A 350 136.34 -51.62 27.62
CA TRP A 350 136.87 -51.99 28.94
C TRP A 350 135.84 -52.69 29.83
N SER A 351 136.34 -53.60 30.66
CA SER A 351 135.59 -54.43 31.59
C SER A 351 136.22 -54.42 32.98
N TYR A 352 135.39 -54.57 34.03
CA TYR A 352 135.87 -54.76 35.41
C TYR A 352 136.30 -56.21 35.72
N ARG A 353 136.00 -57.16 34.81
CA ARG A 353 136.39 -58.57 34.93
C ARG A 353 136.96 -59.06 33.60
N ASP A 354 137.93 -59.97 33.62
CA ASP A 354 138.38 -60.62 32.40
C ASP A 354 137.24 -61.44 31.78
N VAL A 355 136.79 -61.00 30.61
CA VAL A 355 135.77 -61.64 29.78
C VAL A 355 136.37 -62.22 28.50
N SER A 356 137.69 -62.46 28.48
CA SER A 356 138.38 -63.07 27.34
C SER A 356 137.68 -64.37 26.90
N GLY A 357 137.42 -64.49 25.60
CA GLY A 357 136.75 -65.67 25.02
C GLY A 357 135.22 -65.71 25.17
N THR A 358 134.59 -64.73 25.81
CA THR A 358 133.11 -64.58 25.82
C THR A 358 132.66 -63.70 24.67
N SER A 359 131.57 -64.06 23.98
CA SER A 359 131.01 -63.23 22.90
C SER A 359 130.11 -62.11 23.45
N TRP A 360 130.16 -60.94 22.83
CA TRP A 360 129.37 -59.76 23.17
C TRP A 360 129.12 -58.91 21.92
N THR A 361 128.08 -58.07 21.95
CA THR A 361 127.70 -57.23 20.82
C THR A 361 128.14 -55.80 21.06
N ILE A 362 128.70 -55.16 20.04
CA ILE A 362 128.94 -53.72 20.01
C ILE A 362 128.03 -53.05 19.02
N GLN A 363 127.52 -51.90 19.43
CA GLN A 363 126.89 -50.94 18.54
C GLN A 363 127.79 -49.73 18.43
N ILE A 364 128.02 -49.31 17.20
CA ILE A 364 128.88 -48.20 16.87
C ILE A 364 128.05 -47.23 16.04
N SER A 365 127.85 -46.02 16.54
CA SER A 365 127.26 -44.94 15.75
C SER A 365 128.38 -44.01 15.29
N VAL A 366 128.39 -43.69 13.99
CA VAL A 366 129.34 -42.78 13.38
C VAL A 366 128.58 -41.66 12.69
N LEU A 367 128.74 -40.45 13.19
CA LEU A 367 128.28 -39.25 12.50
C LEU A 367 129.43 -38.74 11.64
N GLY A 368 129.27 -38.75 10.33
CA GLY A 368 130.36 -38.47 9.40
C GLY A 368 129.91 -38.08 8.00
N LYS A 369 130.89 -37.61 7.21
CA LYS A 369 130.79 -37.61 5.75
C LYS A 369 131.29 -38.94 5.23
N TYR A 370 130.43 -39.66 4.53
CA TYR A 370 130.76 -40.94 3.90
C TYR A 370 130.76 -40.81 2.37
N LYS A 371 131.53 -41.68 1.72
CA LYS A 371 131.52 -41.89 0.28
C LYS A 371 131.04 -43.29 -0.02
#